data_AF-A0A833TQQ7-F1
#
_entry.id   AF-A0A833TQQ7-F1
#
_cell.length_a   1.000
_cell.length_b   1.000
_cell.length_c   1.000
_cell.angle_alpha   90.00
_cell.angle_beta   90.00
_cell.angle_gamma   90.00
#
_symmetry.space_group_name_H-M   'P 1'
#
loop_
_entity.id
_entity.type
_entity.pdbx_description
1 polymer ?
#
loop_
_entity_poly.entity_id
_entity_poly.type
_entity_poly.pdbx_seq_one_letter_code
_entity_poly.pdbx_strand_id
1 'polypeptide(L)'
;MEHPRREDSAYDYNLRRRKRLKHATLPRSICAVPHVMRRIDLFAMSLEDAAIEAAATNDIGWLQSVLAQIEIDAYRDDVGCDGIDIAAANGSVEILKAIYRWWIKDNYAPTRLCKRALINAVNGGHLEAVRALLTGWHWKKLVESRSDDENVETPYKFDLLEALEAAVNKGDYKMTRVICEYTTIRGNFFLWAAEHDNLTVFENVFYFHHFNDMENLYRAMLVAVSRGCLDIVRSVIENAIKHNQRDVVDYLYAHDSGCEDDTHAAAFCAAAAYGSLEMVEMMYDKDKENFDASTLEKAFASAAGNNQLVTMTHLQTIQTFGHAAMDQAFVEASRNGKMDAVKYVGGIEGYNTSAFALGEALEGAASGGHLEVLKFLDTKANLPRIVVTNAFANVIKDIEVLSDARSDQVRILKFLHSREKVYPDVIEELFPQAASCCSLVVVEFLYSTGFISTESLNEAFYNAATDNCVQVVRFLYSTLASLVKSRLRKFS
;
A
#
# COMPACT_ATOMS: atom_id res chain seq x y z
N MET A 1 -30.84 21.48 -14.32
CA MET A 1 -31.41 20.30 -15.00
C MET A 1 -30.25 19.42 -15.42
N GLU A 2 -30.26 18.21 -14.92
CA GLU A 2 -29.14 17.27 -14.86
C GLU A 2 -28.71 16.77 -16.25
N HIS A 3 -27.40 16.71 -16.47
CA HIS A 3 -26.81 15.93 -17.56
C HIS A 3 -26.92 14.44 -17.22
N PRO A 4 -27.46 13.59 -18.11
CA PRO A 4 -27.39 12.15 -17.88
C PRO A 4 -25.96 11.69 -18.20
N ARG A 5 -25.32 11.13 -17.17
CA ARG A 5 -24.11 10.30 -17.26
C ARG A 5 -24.36 9.19 -18.29
N ARG A 6 -23.44 9.00 -19.23
CA ARG A 6 -23.36 7.79 -20.05
C ARG A 6 -22.26 6.90 -19.50
N GLU A 7 -22.66 5.99 -18.63
CA GLU A 7 -21.96 4.72 -18.41
C GLU A 7 -22.40 3.71 -19.49
N ASP A 8 -21.54 2.72 -19.73
CA ASP A 8 -21.73 1.47 -20.50
C ASP A 8 -21.81 1.55 -22.05
N SER A 9 -21.29 0.61 -22.85
CA SER A 9 -20.35 -0.51 -22.76
C SER A 9 -20.07 -0.93 -24.23
N ALA A 10 -19.23 -1.94 -24.48
CA ALA A 10 -18.76 -2.38 -25.80
C ALA A 10 -19.80 -2.99 -26.78
N TYR A 11 -21.08 -2.62 -26.72
CA TYR A 11 -22.16 -3.31 -27.47
C TYR A 11 -23.07 -2.40 -28.30
N ASP A 12 -22.53 -1.55 -29.19
CA ASP A 12 -23.38 -0.77 -30.13
C ASP A 12 -22.91 -0.69 -31.59
N TYR A 13 -21.94 -1.50 -32.03
CA TYR A 13 -21.49 -1.47 -33.43
C TYR A 13 -22.60 -1.88 -34.42
N ASN A 14 -23.37 -2.92 -34.10
CA ASN A 14 -24.53 -3.34 -34.91
C ASN A 14 -25.68 -2.33 -34.90
N LEU A 15 -25.77 -1.47 -33.88
CA LEU A 15 -26.80 -0.43 -33.80
C LEU A 15 -26.40 0.83 -34.59
N ARG A 16 -25.10 1.08 -34.84
CA ARG A 16 -24.62 2.16 -35.71
C ARG A 16 -24.95 1.94 -37.19
N ARG A 17 -24.92 0.68 -37.67
CA ARG A 17 -25.16 0.27 -39.08
C ARG A 17 -26.51 0.65 -39.70
N ARG A 18 -27.41 1.32 -38.97
CA ARG A 18 -28.70 1.84 -39.47
C ARG A 18 -29.14 3.17 -38.86
N LYS A 19 -28.29 3.85 -38.08
CA LYS A 19 -28.65 5.15 -37.47
C LYS A 19 -28.67 6.28 -38.50
N ARG A 20 -27.87 6.19 -39.57
CA ARG A 20 -27.75 7.22 -40.63
C ARG A 20 -29.03 7.39 -41.45
N LEU A 21 -29.78 6.30 -41.61
CA LEU A 21 -31.06 6.27 -42.32
C LEU A 21 -32.28 6.41 -41.38
N LYS A 22 -32.08 6.64 -40.07
CA LYS A 22 -33.16 6.66 -39.06
C LYS A 22 -34.25 7.70 -39.35
N HIS A 23 -33.91 8.78 -40.04
CA HIS A 23 -34.82 9.86 -40.44
C HIS A 23 -35.06 9.92 -41.95
N ALA A 24 -34.50 8.99 -42.73
CA ALA A 24 -34.64 8.95 -44.18
C ALA A 24 -35.99 8.32 -44.58
N THR A 25 -36.81 9.04 -45.34
CA THR A 25 -38.10 8.55 -45.87
C THR A 25 -37.89 7.78 -47.18
N LEU A 26 -37.46 6.52 -47.06
CA LEU A 26 -37.31 5.62 -48.21
C LEU A 26 -38.62 4.83 -48.48
N PRO A 27 -38.95 4.52 -49.75
CA PRO A 27 -40.10 3.69 -50.11
C PRO A 27 -40.10 2.33 -49.38
N ARG A 28 -41.28 1.85 -48.96
CA ARG A 28 -41.43 0.57 -48.23
C ARG A 28 -40.81 -0.63 -48.97
N SER A 29 -40.86 -0.62 -50.30
CA SER A 29 -40.25 -1.65 -51.15
C SER A 29 -38.71 -1.70 -51.04
N ILE A 30 -38.05 -0.56 -50.83
CA ILE A 30 -36.59 -0.47 -50.64
C ILE A 30 -36.23 -0.86 -49.21
N CYS A 31 -36.98 -0.38 -48.22
CA CYS A 31 -36.79 -0.76 -46.82
C CYS A 31 -36.91 -2.27 -46.57
N ALA A 32 -37.71 -2.97 -47.38
CA ALA A 32 -37.90 -4.41 -47.31
C ALA A 32 -36.72 -5.25 -47.85
N VAL A 33 -35.71 -4.61 -48.44
CA VAL A 33 -34.56 -5.31 -49.06
C VAL A 33 -33.27 -5.04 -48.27
N PRO A 34 -32.85 -5.96 -47.36
CA PRO A 34 -31.78 -5.69 -46.41
C PRO A 34 -30.41 -5.39 -47.02
N HIS A 35 -30.07 -5.98 -48.17
CA HIS A 35 -28.78 -5.76 -48.83
C HIS A 35 -28.72 -4.40 -49.56
N VAL A 36 -29.85 -3.93 -50.11
CA VAL A 36 -29.97 -2.60 -50.72
C VAL A 36 -29.87 -1.52 -49.65
N MET A 37 -30.60 -1.68 -48.54
CA MET A 37 -30.49 -0.77 -47.39
C MET A 37 -29.06 -0.69 -46.84
N ARG A 38 -28.34 -1.82 -46.79
CA ARG A 38 -26.93 -1.87 -46.37
C ARG A 38 -26.00 -1.10 -47.31
N ARG A 39 -26.26 -1.16 -48.61
CA ARG A 39 -25.47 -0.46 -49.64
C ARG A 39 -25.78 1.05 -49.67
N ILE A 40 -27.04 1.44 -49.44
CA ILE A 40 -27.42 2.86 -49.27
C ILE A 40 -26.77 3.44 -48.03
N ASP A 41 -26.78 2.72 -46.90
CA ASP A 41 -26.10 3.16 -45.67
C ASP A 41 -24.58 3.32 -45.88
N LEU A 42 -23.95 2.40 -46.62
CA LEU A 42 -22.53 2.47 -47.01
C LEU A 42 -22.22 3.73 -47.84
N PHE A 43 -23.05 4.07 -48.82
CA PHE A 43 -22.86 5.27 -49.65
C PHE A 43 -23.20 6.57 -48.94
N ALA A 44 -23.92 6.52 -47.82
CA ALA A 44 -24.29 7.68 -47.02
C ALA A 44 -23.28 7.98 -45.89
N MET A 45 -22.20 7.22 -45.78
CA MET A 45 -21.16 7.44 -44.76
C MET A 45 -20.43 8.77 -45.00
N SER A 46 -20.18 9.52 -43.93
CA SER A 46 -19.16 10.57 -43.97
C SER A 46 -17.77 9.94 -44.12
N LEU A 47 -16.74 10.74 -44.45
CA LEU A 47 -15.38 10.21 -44.59
C LEU A 47 -14.86 9.62 -43.27
N GLU A 48 -15.20 10.23 -42.14
CA GLU A 48 -14.85 9.75 -40.80
C GLU A 48 -15.51 8.40 -40.53
N ASP A 49 -16.82 8.31 -40.77
CA ASP A 49 -17.60 7.08 -40.64
C ASP A 49 -17.08 5.95 -41.55
N ALA A 50 -16.67 6.30 -42.76
CA ALA A 50 -16.08 5.37 -43.72
C ALA A 50 -14.70 4.87 -43.25
N ALA A 51 -13.87 5.74 -42.65
CA ALA A 51 -12.59 5.34 -42.07
C ALA A 51 -12.78 4.37 -40.90
N ILE A 52 -13.77 4.65 -40.04
CA ILE A 52 -14.15 3.78 -38.92
C ILE A 52 -14.67 2.42 -39.41
N GLU A 53 -15.51 2.40 -40.44
CA GLU A 53 -15.99 1.14 -41.02
C GLU A 53 -14.86 0.37 -41.71
N ALA A 54 -13.94 1.04 -42.42
CA ALA A 54 -12.78 0.40 -43.05
C ALA A 54 -11.86 -0.28 -42.01
N ALA A 55 -11.67 0.38 -40.85
CA ALA A 55 -10.98 -0.20 -39.72
C ALA A 55 -11.72 -1.44 -39.17
N ALA A 56 -13.05 -1.36 -39.07
CA ALA A 56 -13.88 -2.46 -38.59
C ALA A 56 -13.87 -3.67 -39.54
N THR A 57 -13.74 -3.46 -40.85
CA THR A 57 -13.66 -4.53 -41.84
C THR A 57 -12.23 -4.99 -42.15
N ASN A 58 -11.23 -4.43 -41.46
CA ASN A 58 -9.81 -4.70 -41.70
C ASN A 58 -9.40 -4.47 -43.18
N ASP A 59 -9.99 -3.46 -43.82
CA ASP A 59 -9.67 -3.10 -45.21
C ASP A 59 -8.67 -1.94 -45.23
N ILE A 60 -7.38 -2.30 -45.24
CA ILE A 60 -6.28 -1.32 -45.19
C ILE A 60 -6.24 -0.42 -46.44
N GLY A 61 -6.60 -0.95 -47.61
CA GLY A 61 -6.56 -0.18 -48.86
C GLY A 61 -7.67 0.86 -48.89
N TRP A 62 -8.89 0.46 -48.48
CA TRP A 62 -10.00 1.39 -48.33
C TRP A 62 -9.71 2.45 -47.25
N LEU A 63 -9.19 2.03 -46.10
CA LEU A 63 -8.82 2.95 -45.02
C LEU A 63 -7.82 4.00 -45.51
N GLN A 64 -6.72 3.60 -46.15
CA GLN A 64 -5.71 4.53 -46.64
C GLN A 64 -6.27 5.53 -47.67
N SER A 65 -7.16 5.06 -48.55
CA SER A 65 -7.83 5.92 -49.53
C SER A 65 -8.72 6.96 -48.86
N VAL A 66 -9.48 6.58 -47.83
CA VAL A 66 -10.38 7.49 -47.09
C VAL A 66 -9.58 8.46 -46.23
N LEU A 67 -8.58 7.98 -45.48
CA LEU A 67 -7.73 8.82 -44.62
C LEU A 67 -6.98 9.89 -45.43
N ALA A 68 -6.61 9.61 -46.69
CA ALA A 68 -5.98 10.59 -47.58
C ALA A 68 -6.94 11.72 -48.02
N GLN A 69 -8.25 11.51 -47.93
CA GLN A 69 -9.29 12.47 -48.33
C GLN A 69 -9.84 13.28 -47.15
N ILE A 70 -9.58 12.84 -45.91
CA ILE A 70 -9.97 13.60 -44.72
C ILE A 70 -9.03 14.80 -44.60
N GLU A 71 -9.50 15.95 -45.05
CA GLU A 71 -8.88 17.24 -44.76
C GLU A 71 -9.51 17.81 -43.48
N ILE A 72 -8.71 18.44 -42.61
CA ILE A 72 -9.05 19.16 -41.36
C ILE A 72 -8.75 18.41 -40.05
N ASP A 73 -8.17 19.13 -39.09
CA ASP A 73 -7.81 18.70 -37.74
C ASP A 73 -9.01 18.40 -36.81
N ALA A 74 -10.23 18.79 -37.19
CA ALA A 74 -11.42 18.81 -36.34
C ALA A 74 -11.94 17.41 -35.98
N TYR A 75 -11.79 16.43 -36.87
CA TYR A 75 -12.27 15.05 -36.67
C TYR A 75 -11.15 14.05 -36.45
N ARG A 76 -9.92 14.55 -36.40
CA ARG A 76 -8.71 13.74 -36.39
C ARG A 76 -8.61 12.88 -35.13
N ASP A 77 -8.96 13.48 -34.00
CA ASP A 77 -9.04 12.82 -32.70
C ASP A 77 -10.17 11.79 -32.61
N ASP A 78 -11.30 12.05 -33.26
CA ASP A 78 -12.41 11.11 -33.26
C ASP A 78 -12.10 9.87 -34.10
N VAL A 79 -11.59 10.06 -35.32
CA VAL A 79 -11.16 8.97 -36.19
C VAL A 79 -9.98 8.21 -35.59
N GLY A 80 -9.03 8.94 -34.97
CA GLY A 80 -7.89 8.38 -34.26
C GLY A 80 -8.31 7.47 -33.10
N CYS A 81 -9.10 7.98 -32.16
CA CYS A 81 -9.54 7.22 -30.99
C CYS A 81 -10.49 6.08 -31.36
N ASP A 82 -11.61 6.37 -32.02
CA ASP A 82 -12.63 5.35 -32.33
C ASP A 82 -12.05 4.29 -33.27
N GLY A 83 -11.18 4.69 -34.21
CA GLY A 83 -10.54 3.80 -35.17
C GLY A 83 -9.53 2.87 -34.51
N ILE A 84 -8.70 3.37 -33.58
CA ILE A 84 -7.78 2.53 -32.80
C ILE A 84 -8.57 1.58 -31.88
N ASP A 85 -9.62 2.04 -31.20
CA ASP A 85 -10.44 1.20 -30.32
C ASP A 85 -11.04 0.02 -31.09
N ILE A 86 -11.53 0.25 -32.32
CA ILE A 86 -12.09 -0.78 -33.21
C ILE A 86 -10.99 -1.69 -33.77
N ALA A 87 -9.88 -1.13 -34.24
CA ALA A 87 -8.76 -1.91 -34.75
C ALA A 87 -8.21 -2.86 -33.67
N ALA A 88 -8.12 -2.38 -32.43
CA ALA A 88 -7.71 -3.16 -31.28
C ALA A 88 -8.72 -4.26 -30.94
N ALA A 89 -10.02 -3.94 -30.92
CA ALA A 89 -11.10 -4.92 -30.70
C ALA A 89 -11.14 -6.05 -31.74
N ASN A 90 -10.65 -5.80 -32.96
CA ASN A 90 -10.56 -6.77 -34.06
C ASN A 90 -9.15 -7.38 -34.24
N GLY A 91 -8.18 -6.99 -33.43
CA GLY A 91 -6.79 -7.46 -33.55
C GLY A 91 -6.06 -7.03 -34.82
N SER A 92 -6.53 -5.96 -35.48
CA SER A 92 -6.03 -5.51 -36.79
C SER A 92 -4.82 -4.58 -36.62
N VAL A 93 -3.63 -5.18 -36.42
CA VAL A 93 -2.38 -4.46 -36.11
C VAL A 93 -1.98 -3.44 -37.18
N GLU A 94 -2.13 -3.76 -38.47
CA GLU A 94 -1.73 -2.84 -39.54
C GLU A 94 -2.70 -1.66 -39.70
N ILE A 95 -3.99 -1.87 -39.44
CA ILE A 95 -4.99 -0.80 -39.35
C ILE A 95 -4.62 0.13 -38.20
N LEU A 96 -4.35 -0.42 -37.01
CA LEU A 96 -3.95 0.34 -35.83
C LEU A 96 -2.73 1.22 -36.13
N LYS A 97 -1.69 0.64 -36.73
CA LYS A 97 -0.47 1.37 -37.13
C LYS A 97 -0.75 2.45 -38.18
N ALA A 98 -1.63 2.18 -39.14
CA ALA A 98 -1.97 3.12 -40.20
C ALA A 98 -2.76 4.33 -39.66
N ILE A 99 -3.77 4.09 -38.81
CA ILE A 99 -4.55 5.14 -38.15
C ILE A 99 -3.64 6.00 -37.28
N TYR A 100 -2.78 5.38 -36.46
CA TYR A 100 -1.83 6.13 -35.63
C TYR A 100 -0.93 7.04 -36.47
N ARG A 101 -0.31 6.50 -37.54
CA ARG A 101 0.58 7.26 -38.43
C ARG A 101 -0.12 8.44 -39.11
N TRP A 102 -1.38 8.26 -39.48
CA TRP A 102 -2.20 9.33 -40.03
C TRP A 102 -2.57 10.35 -38.96
N TRP A 103 -2.94 9.90 -37.76
CA TRP A 103 -3.39 10.75 -36.67
C TRP A 103 -2.32 11.75 -36.22
N ILE A 104 -1.06 11.33 -36.12
CA ILE A 104 0.04 12.23 -35.70
C ILE A 104 0.79 12.90 -36.87
N LYS A 105 0.34 12.70 -38.11
CA LYS A 105 0.98 13.27 -39.32
C LYS A 105 1.08 14.80 -39.23
N ASP A 106 2.06 15.41 -39.89
CA ASP A 106 2.21 16.87 -39.96
C ASP A 106 2.30 17.52 -38.56
N ASN A 107 2.89 16.79 -37.61
CA ASN A 107 3.14 17.17 -36.21
C ASN A 107 1.89 17.46 -35.35
N TYR A 108 0.71 17.04 -35.80
CA TYR A 108 -0.53 17.20 -35.04
C TYR A 108 -0.43 16.59 -33.63
N ALA A 109 -0.95 17.31 -32.64
CA ALA A 109 -1.00 16.89 -31.25
C ALA A 109 -2.39 16.37 -30.91
N PRO A 110 -2.55 15.04 -30.73
CA PRO A 110 -3.81 14.50 -30.27
C PRO A 110 -4.25 15.13 -28.96
N THR A 111 -5.49 15.61 -28.89
CA THR A 111 -6.08 16.17 -27.66
C THR A 111 -6.97 15.16 -26.94
N ARG A 112 -7.44 14.14 -27.66
CA ARG A 112 -8.23 13.02 -27.12
C ARG A 112 -7.34 11.80 -26.83
N LEU A 113 -7.52 11.21 -25.65
CA LEU A 113 -6.76 10.04 -25.21
C LEU A 113 -7.54 8.74 -25.47
N CYS A 114 -6.85 7.77 -26.06
CA CYS A 114 -7.26 6.37 -26.18
C CYS A 114 -7.11 5.67 -24.83
N LYS A 115 -8.25 5.34 -24.21
CA LYS A 115 -8.31 4.62 -22.92
C LYS A 115 -8.74 3.16 -23.07
N ARG A 116 -9.54 2.82 -24.08
CA ARG A 116 -10.20 1.51 -24.20
C ARG A 116 -9.52 0.53 -25.16
N ALA A 117 -8.66 0.99 -26.05
CA ALA A 117 -8.00 0.14 -27.03
C ALA A 117 -7.32 -1.09 -26.42
N LEU A 118 -6.56 -0.91 -25.33
CA LEU A 118 -5.87 -2.02 -24.67
C LEU A 118 -6.84 -3.07 -24.14
N ILE A 119 -7.83 -2.65 -23.32
CA ILE A 119 -8.80 -3.58 -22.73
C ILE A 119 -9.67 -4.26 -23.81
N ASN A 120 -9.95 -3.57 -24.92
CA ASN A 120 -10.65 -4.17 -26.07
C ASN A 120 -9.82 -5.26 -26.73
N ALA A 121 -8.51 -5.04 -26.96
CA ALA A 121 -7.63 -6.05 -27.53
C ALA A 121 -7.46 -7.26 -26.60
N VAL A 122 -7.33 -7.04 -25.29
CA VAL A 122 -7.32 -8.11 -24.27
C VAL A 122 -8.64 -8.88 -24.27
N ASN A 123 -9.76 -8.15 -24.35
CA ASN A 123 -11.08 -8.77 -24.39
C ASN A 123 -11.33 -9.58 -25.67
N GLY A 124 -10.72 -9.21 -26.79
CA GLY A 124 -10.70 -10.00 -28.03
C GLY A 124 -9.65 -11.12 -28.07
N GLY A 125 -8.73 -11.21 -27.10
CA GLY A 125 -7.63 -12.19 -27.11
C GLY A 125 -6.56 -11.90 -28.17
N HIS A 126 -6.41 -10.64 -28.58
CA HIS A 126 -5.56 -10.23 -29.70
C HIS A 126 -4.14 -9.88 -29.23
N LEU A 127 -3.32 -10.91 -28.99
CA LEU A 127 -1.97 -10.78 -28.43
C LEU A 127 -1.07 -9.78 -29.17
N GLU A 128 -1.03 -9.84 -30.51
CA GLU A 128 -0.19 -8.96 -31.32
C GLU A 128 -0.67 -7.51 -31.31
N ALA A 129 -1.98 -7.28 -31.18
CA ALA A 129 -2.52 -5.94 -31.01
C ALA A 129 -2.15 -5.37 -29.64
N VAL A 130 -2.21 -6.18 -28.57
CA VAL A 130 -1.74 -5.78 -27.23
C VAL A 130 -0.25 -5.45 -27.25
N ARG A 131 0.58 -6.30 -27.86
CA ARG A 131 2.02 -6.01 -28.03
C ARG A 131 2.23 -4.69 -28.78
N ALA A 132 1.52 -4.48 -29.89
CA ALA A 132 1.61 -3.23 -30.63
C ALA A 132 1.16 -2.01 -29.80
N LEU A 133 0.14 -2.13 -28.96
CA LEU A 133 -0.32 -1.02 -28.12
C LEU A 133 0.65 -0.69 -26.97
N LEU A 134 1.34 -1.69 -26.42
CA LEU A 134 2.25 -1.51 -25.28
C LEU A 134 3.70 -1.22 -25.69
N THR A 135 4.09 -1.54 -26.91
CA THR A 135 5.46 -1.30 -27.39
C THR A 135 5.65 0.16 -27.84
N GLY A 136 6.79 0.75 -27.46
CA GLY A 136 7.15 2.12 -27.83
C GLY A 136 7.53 2.33 -29.32
N TRP A 137 7.12 1.48 -30.25
CA TRP A 137 7.45 1.65 -31.69
C TRP A 137 6.96 2.97 -32.27
N HIS A 138 5.92 3.54 -31.66
CA HIS A 138 5.34 4.82 -32.02
C HIS A 138 6.09 6.02 -31.42
N TRP A 139 6.90 5.80 -30.38
CA TRP A 139 7.66 6.84 -29.65
C TRP A 139 8.70 7.52 -30.53
N LYS A 140 9.47 6.74 -31.30
CA LYS A 140 10.56 7.27 -32.14
C LYS A 140 10.06 8.33 -33.13
N LYS A 141 8.86 8.16 -33.70
CA LYS A 141 8.25 9.14 -34.61
C LYS A 141 7.74 10.40 -33.93
N LEU A 142 7.30 10.31 -32.68
CA LEU A 142 6.87 11.48 -31.91
C LEU A 142 8.06 12.37 -31.57
N VAL A 143 9.16 11.77 -31.11
CA VAL A 143 10.39 12.48 -30.71
C VAL A 143 11.12 13.10 -31.91
N GLU A 144 11.24 12.40 -33.04
CA GLU A 144 11.85 12.98 -34.26
C GLU A 144 11.05 14.18 -34.82
N SER A 145 9.79 14.32 -34.43
CA SER A 145 8.86 15.34 -34.95
C SER A 145 8.74 16.59 -34.07
N ARG A 146 9.25 16.57 -32.83
CA ARG A 146 9.10 17.63 -31.84
C ARG A 146 10.45 17.92 -31.18
N SER A 147 10.88 19.18 -31.22
CA SER A 147 12.15 19.63 -30.61
C SER A 147 12.19 19.25 -29.12
N ASP A 148 13.31 18.65 -28.68
CA ASP A 148 13.86 18.41 -27.32
C ASP A 148 13.02 18.81 -26.08
N ASP A 149 11.72 18.54 -26.06
CA ASP A 149 10.84 18.76 -24.93
C ASP A 149 10.53 17.41 -24.30
N GLU A 150 10.95 17.23 -23.04
CA GLU A 150 10.99 15.94 -22.34
C GLU A 150 9.60 15.36 -22.02
N ASN A 151 8.50 16.03 -22.40
CA ASN A 151 7.12 15.67 -22.05
C ASN A 151 6.18 15.53 -23.26
N VAL A 152 6.54 14.73 -24.26
CA VAL A 152 5.56 14.37 -25.31
C VAL A 152 4.56 13.36 -24.77
N GLU A 153 3.38 13.82 -24.35
CA GLU A 153 2.27 12.93 -23.95
C GLU A 153 1.81 12.08 -25.14
N THR A 154 1.84 10.75 -24.97
CA THR A 154 1.31 9.81 -25.96
C THR A 154 -0.23 9.87 -25.96
N PRO A 155 -0.91 9.59 -27.10
CA PRO A 155 -2.37 9.53 -27.12
C PRO A 155 -2.93 8.34 -26.34
N TYR A 156 -2.08 7.50 -25.73
CA TYR A 156 -2.48 6.32 -24.98
C TYR A 156 -2.45 6.60 -23.48
N LYS A 157 -3.58 6.35 -22.81
CA LYS A 157 -3.70 6.39 -21.34
C LYS A 157 -4.46 5.16 -20.87
N PHE A 158 -3.75 4.03 -20.85
CA PHE A 158 -4.32 2.73 -20.52
C PHE A 158 -4.33 2.46 -19.03
N ASP A 159 -5.37 1.76 -18.58
CA ASP A 159 -5.38 1.09 -17.28
C ASP A 159 -4.75 -0.30 -17.45
N LEU A 160 -3.48 -0.42 -17.05
CA LEU A 160 -2.74 -1.67 -17.15
C LEU A 160 -3.23 -2.71 -16.14
N LEU A 161 -3.80 -2.29 -15.01
CA LEU A 161 -4.30 -3.20 -13.98
C LEU A 161 -5.61 -3.84 -14.44
N GLU A 162 -6.53 -3.06 -15.01
CA GLU A 162 -7.76 -3.58 -15.63
C GLU A 162 -7.44 -4.60 -16.74
N ALA A 163 -6.43 -4.29 -17.56
CA ALA A 163 -5.97 -5.19 -18.62
C ALA A 163 -5.39 -6.50 -18.07
N LEU A 164 -4.58 -6.43 -17.00
CA LEU A 164 -4.01 -7.59 -16.34
C LEU A 164 -5.12 -8.48 -15.75
N GLU A 165 -6.04 -7.90 -14.99
CA GLU A 165 -7.16 -8.60 -14.37
C GLU A 165 -8.01 -9.33 -15.40
N ALA A 166 -8.33 -8.66 -16.52
CA ALA A 166 -9.09 -9.27 -17.60
C ALA A 166 -8.34 -10.46 -18.24
N ALA A 167 -7.02 -10.38 -18.41
CA ALA A 167 -6.21 -11.47 -18.95
C ALA A 167 -6.15 -12.67 -17.98
N VAL A 168 -5.96 -12.41 -16.69
CA VAL A 168 -5.90 -13.44 -15.64
C VAL A 168 -7.26 -14.12 -15.47
N ASN A 169 -8.35 -13.36 -15.43
CA ASN A 169 -9.72 -13.91 -15.29
C ASN A 169 -10.11 -14.84 -16.44
N LYS A 170 -9.50 -14.66 -17.62
CA LYS A 170 -9.68 -15.56 -18.77
C LYS A 170 -8.75 -16.76 -18.77
N GLY A 171 -7.75 -16.80 -17.89
CA GLY A 171 -6.68 -17.80 -17.90
C GLY A 171 -5.73 -17.68 -19.09
N ASP A 172 -5.63 -16.50 -19.73
CA ASP A 172 -4.74 -16.30 -20.87
C ASP A 172 -3.31 -15.99 -20.39
N TYR A 173 -2.53 -17.04 -20.18
CA TYR A 173 -1.14 -16.95 -19.72
C TYR A 173 -0.26 -16.13 -20.67
N LYS A 174 -0.43 -16.28 -21.99
CA LYS A 174 0.40 -15.56 -22.98
C LYS A 174 0.12 -14.08 -22.94
N MET A 175 -1.16 -13.71 -22.84
CA MET A 175 -1.57 -12.32 -22.69
C MET A 175 -1.04 -11.72 -21.39
N THR A 176 -1.24 -12.43 -20.27
CA THR A 176 -0.74 -12.03 -18.95
C THR A 176 0.76 -11.76 -18.99
N ARG A 177 1.53 -12.68 -19.58
CA ARG A 177 2.98 -12.54 -19.74
C ARG A 177 3.38 -11.28 -20.52
N VAL A 178 2.69 -10.99 -21.63
CA VAL A 178 2.97 -9.78 -22.46
C VAL A 178 2.61 -8.50 -21.70
N ILE A 179 1.49 -8.48 -20.97
CA ILE A 179 1.13 -7.32 -20.15
C ILE A 179 2.16 -7.08 -19.04
N CYS A 180 2.63 -8.16 -18.38
CA CYS A 180 3.73 -8.06 -17.42
C CYS A 180 5.03 -7.61 -18.08
N GLU A 181 5.39 -8.08 -19.27
CA GLU A 181 6.61 -7.70 -20.00
C GLU A 181 6.72 -6.18 -20.22
N TYR A 182 5.61 -5.54 -20.61
CA TYR A 182 5.61 -4.11 -20.96
C TYR A 182 4.96 -3.19 -19.91
N THR A 183 4.74 -3.68 -18.69
CA THR A 183 4.12 -2.83 -17.65
C THR A 183 5.03 -1.66 -17.25
N THR A 184 4.42 -0.48 -17.11
CA THR A 184 5.07 0.71 -16.54
C THR A 184 4.79 0.86 -15.04
N ILE A 185 3.83 0.12 -14.49
CA ILE A 185 3.37 0.17 -13.08
C ILE A 185 3.75 -1.11 -12.32
N ARG A 186 5.03 -1.49 -12.38
CA ARG A 186 5.59 -2.74 -11.83
C ARG A 186 5.18 -2.97 -10.37
N GLY A 187 5.32 -1.94 -9.54
CA GLY A 187 4.99 -2.03 -8.12
C GLY A 187 3.53 -2.40 -7.84
N ASN A 188 2.60 -1.83 -8.59
CA ASN A 188 1.18 -2.16 -8.49
C ASN A 188 0.92 -3.62 -8.85
N PHE A 189 1.63 -4.16 -9.85
CA PHE A 189 1.47 -5.55 -10.25
C PHE A 189 2.04 -6.53 -9.22
N PHE A 190 3.19 -6.20 -8.60
CA PHE A 190 3.71 -7.01 -7.49
C PHE A 190 2.73 -7.05 -6.32
N LEU A 191 2.21 -5.88 -5.91
CA LEU A 191 1.24 -5.78 -4.82
C LEU A 191 -0.03 -6.58 -5.14
N TRP A 192 -0.60 -6.35 -6.33
CA TRP A 192 -1.78 -7.08 -6.79
C TRP A 192 -1.55 -8.60 -6.79
N ALA A 193 -0.39 -9.06 -7.26
CA ALA A 193 -0.07 -10.48 -7.27
C ALA A 193 0.01 -11.07 -5.85
N ALA A 194 0.59 -10.34 -4.89
CA ALA A 194 0.62 -10.76 -3.48
C ALA A 194 -0.77 -10.74 -2.82
N GLU A 195 -1.61 -9.75 -3.12
CA GLU A 195 -2.98 -9.67 -2.60
C GLU A 195 -3.86 -10.82 -3.10
N HIS A 196 -3.62 -11.30 -4.32
CA HIS A 196 -4.40 -12.35 -4.97
C HIS A 196 -3.72 -13.73 -4.95
N ASP A 197 -2.60 -13.90 -4.24
CA ASP A 197 -1.78 -15.12 -4.21
C ASP A 197 -1.48 -15.67 -5.62
N ASN A 198 -1.13 -14.79 -6.55
CA ASN A 198 -0.92 -15.12 -7.95
C ASN A 198 0.58 -15.20 -8.28
N LEU A 199 1.16 -16.38 -8.04
CA LEU A 199 2.57 -16.66 -8.33
C LEU A 199 2.95 -16.36 -9.79
N THR A 200 2.08 -16.68 -10.74
CA THR A 200 2.37 -16.51 -12.17
C THR A 200 2.58 -15.05 -12.55
N VAL A 201 1.73 -14.15 -12.06
CA VAL A 201 1.91 -12.71 -12.31
C VAL A 201 3.17 -12.23 -11.62
N PHE A 202 3.39 -12.64 -10.37
CA PHE A 202 4.56 -12.26 -9.59
C PHE A 202 5.86 -12.63 -10.31
N GLU A 203 5.99 -13.89 -10.75
CA GLU A 203 7.17 -14.38 -11.47
C GLU A 203 7.35 -13.71 -12.82
N ASN A 204 6.28 -13.42 -13.56
CA ASN A 204 6.39 -12.71 -14.84
C ASN A 204 6.94 -11.29 -14.64
N VAL A 205 6.41 -10.54 -13.67
CA VAL A 205 6.90 -9.18 -13.38
C VAL A 205 8.36 -9.22 -12.94
N PHE A 206 8.69 -10.15 -12.04
CA PHE A 206 10.04 -10.39 -11.56
C PHE A 206 11.02 -10.72 -12.70
N TYR A 207 10.62 -11.62 -13.60
CA TYR A 207 11.43 -12.07 -14.73
C TYR A 207 11.78 -10.95 -15.70
N PHE A 208 10.82 -10.07 -16.03
CA PHE A 208 11.03 -9.05 -17.06
C PHE A 208 11.65 -7.76 -16.55
N HIS A 209 11.36 -7.39 -15.30
CA HIS A 209 11.74 -6.08 -14.79
C HIS A 209 12.82 -6.11 -13.73
N HIS A 210 13.19 -7.30 -13.26
CA HIS A 210 14.17 -7.52 -12.20
C HIS A 210 13.95 -6.56 -11.01
N PHE A 211 14.97 -6.38 -10.19
CA PHE A 211 14.93 -5.60 -8.96
C PHE A 211 15.09 -4.08 -9.17
N ASN A 212 14.65 -3.55 -10.30
CA ASN A 212 14.73 -2.11 -10.56
C ASN A 212 13.78 -1.29 -9.66
N ASP A 213 12.86 -1.95 -8.95
CA ASP A 213 11.84 -1.37 -8.08
C ASP A 213 11.74 -2.14 -6.74
N MET A 214 12.83 -2.11 -5.97
CA MET A 214 12.99 -2.84 -4.70
C MET A 214 11.92 -2.48 -3.66
N GLU A 215 11.54 -1.21 -3.58
CA GLU A 215 10.57 -0.72 -2.59
C GLU A 215 9.21 -1.41 -2.75
N ASN A 216 8.71 -1.45 -3.98
CA ASN A 216 7.41 -2.05 -4.23
C ASN A 216 7.46 -3.58 -4.15
N LEU A 217 8.58 -4.20 -4.47
CA LEU A 217 8.78 -5.64 -4.24
C LEU A 217 8.72 -5.97 -2.74
N TYR A 218 9.37 -5.19 -1.89
CA TYR A 218 9.32 -5.39 -0.43
C TYR A 218 7.90 -5.25 0.11
N ARG A 219 7.18 -4.20 -0.29
CA ARG A 219 5.77 -4.02 0.10
C ARG A 219 4.92 -5.21 -0.29
N ALA A 220 5.09 -5.72 -1.52
CA ALA A 220 4.39 -6.91 -1.98
C ALA A 220 4.79 -8.17 -1.18
N MET A 221 6.07 -8.30 -0.79
CA MET A 221 6.52 -9.42 0.04
C MET A 221 5.94 -9.39 1.45
N LEU A 222 5.85 -8.23 2.10
CA LEU A 222 5.18 -8.11 3.38
C LEU A 222 3.70 -8.53 3.28
N VAL A 223 3.02 -8.13 2.21
CA VAL A 223 1.65 -8.57 1.94
C VAL A 223 1.59 -10.07 1.71
N ALA A 224 2.49 -10.66 0.92
CA ALA A 224 2.57 -12.09 0.68
C ALA A 224 2.80 -12.87 2.00
N VAL A 225 3.71 -12.43 2.85
CA VAL A 225 4.00 -13.04 4.16
C VAL A 225 2.78 -12.95 5.08
N SER A 226 2.18 -11.76 5.21
CA SER A 226 1.01 -11.55 6.07
C SER A 226 -0.21 -12.38 5.65
N ARG A 227 -0.30 -12.74 4.36
CA ARG A 227 -1.38 -13.54 3.78
C ARG A 227 -1.02 -15.04 3.69
N GLY A 228 0.20 -15.43 4.05
CA GLY A 228 0.65 -16.82 3.95
C GLY A 228 0.82 -17.31 2.50
N CYS A 229 1.14 -16.43 1.55
CA CYS A 229 1.38 -16.78 0.14
C CYS A 229 2.74 -17.49 -0.03
N LEU A 230 2.83 -18.73 0.45
CA LEU A 230 4.08 -19.47 0.64
C LEU A 230 4.88 -19.65 -0.66
N ASP A 231 4.20 -19.85 -1.79
CA ASP A 231 4.87 -20.10 -3.07
C ASP A 231 5.51 -18.83 -3.64
N ILE A 232 4.88 -17.66 -3.46
CA ILE A 232 5.46 -16.37 -3.83
C ILE A 232 6.71 -16.11 -3.00
N VAL A 233 6.61 -16.26 -1.67
CA VAL A 233 7.75 -16.03 -0.76
C VAL A 233 8.89 -16.98 -1.09
N ARG A 234 8.60 -18.27 -1.31
CA ARG A 234 9.60 -19.27 -1.72
C ARG A 234 10.27 -18.88 -3.04
N SER A 235 9.48 -18.52 -4.05
CA SER A 235 10.01 -18.15 -5.38
C SER A 235 10.95 -16.95 -5.30
N VAL A 236 10.65 -15.94 -4.48
CA VAL A 236 11.55 -14.79 -4.29
C VAL A 236 12.85 -15.21 -3.60
N ILE A 237 12.76 -15.98 -2.50
CA ILE A 237 13.94 -16.45 -1.76
C ILE A 237 14.84 -17.29 -2.66
N GLU A 238 14.27 -18.26 -3.40
CA GLU A 238 15.03 -19.12 -4.30
C GLU A 238 15.73 -18.32 -5.41
N ASN A 239 15.09 -17.30 -5.96
CA ASN A 239 15.68 -16.46 -7.02
C ASN A 239 16.75 -15.52 -6.47
N ALA A 240 16.57 -14.94 -5.28
CA ALA A 240 17.59 -14.11 -4.63
C ALA A 240 18.89 -14.91 -4.38
N ILE A 241 18.75 -16.17 -3.93
CA ILE A 241 19.89 -17.08 -3.71
C ILE A 241 20.53 -17.48 -5.05
N LYS A 242 19.74 -17.92 -6.04
CA LYS A 242 20.24 -18.37 -7.36
C LYS A 242 21.08 -17.29 -8.07
N HIS A 243 20.73 -16.02 -7.88
CA HIS A 243 21.41 -14.92 -8.54
C HIS A 243 22.48 -14.23 -7.67
N ASN A 244 22.75 -14.72 -6.46
CA ASN A 244 23.71 -14.15 -5.50
C ASN A 244 23.48 -12.64 -5.29
N GLN A 245 22.21 -12.23 -5.24
CA GLN A 245 21.81 -10.83 -5.22
C GLN A 245 21.61 -10.36 -3.78
N ARG A 246 22.74 -9.99 -3.16
CA ARG A 246 22.79 -9.44 -1.80
C ARG A 246 21.83 -8.28 -1.58
N ASP A 247 21.72 -7.35 -2.52
CA ASP A 247 20.89 -6.14 -2.39
C ASP A 247 19.40 -6.43 -2.15
N VAL A 248 18.87 -7.54 -2.67
CA VAL A 248 17.48 -7.96 -2.46
C VAL A 248 17.28 -8.44 -1.04
N VAL A 249 18.23 -9.25 -0.59
CA VAL A 249 18.24 -9.82 0.73
C VAL A 249 18.49 -8.71 1.75
N ASP A 250 19.44 -7.81 1.49
CA ASP A 250 19.72 -6.64 2.32
C ASP A 250 18.51 -5.69 2.37
N TYR A 251 17.81 -5.43 1.26
CA TYR A 251 16.66 -4.53 1.21
C TYR A 251 15.37 -5.11 1.83
N LEU A 252 15.12 -6.43 1.67
CA LEU A 252 13.99 -7.10 2.32
C LEU A 252 14.12 -7.16 3.85
N TYR A 253 15.33 -6.95 4.38
CA TYR A 253 15.63 -7.11 5.81
C TYR A 253 16.23 -5.85 6.48
N ALA A 254 16.42 -4.73 5.75
CA ALA A 254 16.99 -3.48 6.28
C ALA A 254 15.98 -2.44 6.78
N HIS A 255 14.67 -2.71 6.81
CA HIS A 255 13.68 -1.81 7.40
C HIS A 255 12.92 -2.49 8.54
N ASP A 256 13.62 -2.75 9.66
CA ASP A 256 13.16 -2.30 11.00
C ASP A 256 14.17 -2.49 12.16
N SER A 257 15.41 -2.98 11.98
CA SER A 257 16.18 -3.31 13.20
C SER A 257 17.69 -3.23 13.16
N GLY A 258 18.30 -2.33 12.37
CA GLY A 258 19.71 -1.95 12.55
C GLY A 258 20.69 -3.09 12.88
N CYS A 259 20.49 -4.27 12.28
CA CYS A 259 21.31 -5.46 12.55
C CYS A 259 22.28 -5.58 11.40
N GLU A 260 23.53 -5.22 11.69
CA GLU A 260 24.66 -5.76 10.94
C GLU A 260 24.74 -7.27 11.26
N ASP A 261 24.87 -8.08 10.20
CA ASP A 261 24.98 -9.53 10.14
C ASP A 261 23.69 -10.39 10.31
N ASP A 262 23.46 -11.20 9.27
CA ASP A 262 22.54 -12.35 9.12
C ASP A 262 21.08 -12.11 8.70
N THR A 263 20.93 -11.91 7.39
CA THR A 263 19.66 -11.76 6.64
C THR A 263 18.68 -12.94 6.75
N HIS A 264 19.16 -14.16 6.99
CA HIS A 264 18.30 -15.33 7.23
C HIS A 264 17.56 -15.21 8.57
N ALA A 265 18.19 -14.59 9.57
CA ALA A 265 17.62 -14.44 10.90
C ALA A 265 16.40 -13.53 10.92
N ALA A 266 16.44 -12.42 10.20
CA ALA A 266 15.32 -11.47 10.11
C ALA A 266 14.08 -12.11 9.48
N ALA A 267 14.24 -12.85 8.38
CA ALA A 267 13.18 -13.59 7.72
C ALA A 267 12.49 -14.60 8.64
N PHE A 268 13.32 -15.34 9.38
CA PHE A 268 12.88 -16.34 10.33
C PHE A 268 12.12 -15.70 11.51
N CYS A 269 12.60 -14.56 12.01
CA CYS A 269 11.90 -13.78 13.04
C CYS A 269 10.55 -13.24 12.55
N ALA A 270 10.45 -12.79 11.30
CA ALA A 270 9.20 -12.33 10.71
C ALA A 270 8.20 -13.49 10.57
N ALA A 271 8.61 -14.63 10.02
CA ALA A 271 7.76 -15.82 9.97
C ALA A 271 7.24 -16.22 11.36
N ALA A 272 8.09 -16.11 12.38
CA ALA A 272 7.72 -16.36 13.76
C ALA A 272 6.74 -15.32 14.34
N ALA A 273 6.93 -14.03 14.03
CA ALA A 273 6.02 -12.95 14.41
C ALA A 273 4.60 -13.13 13.83
N TYR A 274 4.50 -13.57 12.57
CA TYR A 274 3.20 -13.76 11.93
C TYR A 274 2.51 -15.09 12.28
N GLY A 275 3.21 -16.00 12.96
CA GLY A 275 2.66 -17.28 13.41
C GLY A 275 2.59 -18.33 12.30
N SER A 276 3.32 -18.12 11.21
CA SER A 276 3.39 -19.04 10.08
C SER A 276 4.25 -20.25 10.43
N LEU A 277 3.74 -21.16 11.27
CA LEU A 277 4.47 -22.34 11.75
C LEU A 277 5.06 -23.16 10.59
N GLU A 278 4.27 -23.40 9.54
CA GLU A 278 4.74 -24.15 8.36
C GLU A 278 5.95 -23.47 7.68
N MET A 279 6.02 -22.14 7.70
CA MET A 279 7.15 -21.39 7.16
C MET A 279 8.36 -21.47 8.08
N VAL A 280 8.15 -21.39 9.40
CA VAL A 280 9.21 -21.58 10.40
C VAL A 280 9.82 -22.98 10.26
N GLU A 281 9.00 -24.02 10.16
CA GLU A 281 9.43 -25.41 9.93
C GLU A 281 10.20 -25.54 8.61
N MET A 282 9.63 -25.03 7.50
CA MET A 282 10.24 -25.13 6.18
C MET A 282 11.59 -24.42 6.08
N MET A 283 11.72 -23.23 6.69
CA MET A 283 12.98 -22.49 6.71
C MET A 283 14.02 -23.22 7.57
N TYR A 284 13.62 -23.66 8.76
CA TYR A 284 14.52 -24.35 9.69
C TYR A 284 15.03 -25.70 9.14
N ASP A 285 14.16 -26.48 8.51
CA ASP A 285 14.50 -27.81 7.99
C ASP A 285 15.46 -27.76 6.79
N LYS A 286 15.37 -26.70 5.97
CA LYS A 286 16.23 -26.55 4.79
C LYS A 286 17.61 -26.03 5.10
N ASP A 287 17.73 -25.08 6.04
CA ASP A 287 18.95 -24.31 6.27
C ASP A 287 19.30 -24.21 7.77
N LYS A 288 19.17 -25.32 8.51
CA LYS A 288 19.44 -25.39 9.96
C LYS A 288 20.80 -24.80 10.37
N GLU A 289 21.82 -24.93 9.53
CA GLU A 289 23.18 -24.44 9.78
C GLU A 289 23.28 -22.90 9.81
N ASN A 290 22.31 -22.19 9.24
CA ASN A 290 22.27 -20.73 9.19
C ASN A 290 21.50 -20.08 10.36
N PHE A 291 20.85 -20.88 11.22
CA PHE A 291 20.08 -20.39 12.36
C PHE A 291 20.80 -20.70 13.66
N ASP A 292 21.59 -19.74 14.12
CA ASP A 292 22.27 -19.82 15.39
C ASP A 292 21.31 -19.64 16.58
N ALA A 293 21.83 -19.84 17.79
CA ALA A 293 21.03 -19.69 19.01
C ALA A 293 20.44 -18.29 19.16
N SER A 294 21.20 -17.24 18.79
CA SER A 294 20.74 -15.85 18.83
C SER A 294 19.53 -15.62 17.92
N THR A 295 19.54 -16.22 16.73
CA THR A 295 18.44 -16.15 15.78
C THR A 295 17.17 -16.80 16.31
N LEU A 296 17.29 -17.99 16.90
CA LEU A 296 16.16 -18.69 17.52
C LEU A 296 15.61 -17.88 18.71
N GLU A 297 16.47 -17.24 19.50
CA GLU A 297 16.09 -16.39 20.64
C GLU A 297 15.30 -15.15 20.16
N LYS A 298 15.77 -14.48 19.11
CA LYS A 298 15.05 -13.35 18.49
C LYS A 298 13.69 -13.78 17.94
N ALA A 299 13.63 -14.90 17.22
CA ALA A 299 12.38 -15.41 16.66
C ALA A 299 11.36 -15.80 17.74
N PHE A 300 11.84 -16.36 18.86
CA PHE A 300 11.00 -16.65 20.02
C PHE A 300 10.41 -15.36 20.64
N ALA A 301 11.22 -14.31 20.79
CA ALA A 301 10.75 -13.01 21.25
C ALA A 301 9.76 -12.36 20.27
N SER A 302 10.00 -12.44 18.96
CA SER A 302 9.11 -11.94 17.91
C SER A 302 7.75 -12.65 17.91
N ALA A 303 7.75 -13.99 18.07
CA ALA A 303 6.53 -14.78 18.23
C ALA A 303 5.76 -14.39 19.50
N ALA A 304 6.47 -14.15 20.62
CA ALA A 304 5.86 -13.69 21.87
C ALA A 304 5.22 -12.31 21.74
N GLY A 305 5.93 -11.36 21.12
CA GLY A 305 5.44 -10.02 20.81
C GLY A 305 4.17 -9.98 19.96
N ASN A 306 3.88 -11.07 19.23
CA ASN A 306 2.72 -11.19 18.36
C ASN A 306 1.71 -12.26 18.79
N ASN A 307 1.85 -12.82 20.00
CA ASN A 307 0.96 -13.83 20.57
C ASN A 307 0.90 -15.16 19.81
N GLN A 308 2.00 -15.55 19.16
CA GLN A 308 2.07 -16.77 18.35
C GLN A 308 2.48 -17.98 19.20
N LEU A 309 1.61 -18.36 20.13
CA LEU A 309 1.88 -19.40 21.12
C LEU A 309 2.29 -20.73 20.49
N VAL A 310 1.65 -21.12 19.37
CA VAL A 310 1.97 -22.35 18.66
C VAL A 310 3.41 -22.32 18.15
N THR A 311 3.82 -21.21 17.52
CA THR A 311 5.20 -21.05 17.07
C THR A 311 6.19 -21.01 18.23
N MET A 312 5.85 -20.35 19.34
CA MET A 312 6.68 -20.36 20.55
C MET A 312 6.88 -21.77 21.10
N THR A 313 5.82 -22.58 21.17
CA THR A 313 5.91 -23.98 21.63
C THR A 313 6.80 -24.80 20.71
N HIS A 314 6.69 -24.60 19.39
CA HIS A 314 7.52 -25.29 18.42
C HIS A 314 9.00 -24.91 18.55
N LEU A 315 9.32 -23.61 18.65
CA LEU A 315 10.70 -23.13 18.86
C LEU A 315 11.34 -23.72 20.13
N GLN A 316 10.55 -23.97 21.18
CA GLN A 316 11.03 -24.65 22.40
C GLN A 316 11.32 -26.15 22.22
N THR A 317 10.75 -26.79 21.20
CA THR A 317 11.14 -28.16 20.82
C THR A 317 12.48 -28.19 20.08
N ILE A 318 12.84 -27.09 19.44
CA ILE A 318 14.09 -26.93 18.68
C ILE A 318 15.25 -26.63 19.63
N GLN A 319 15.07 -25.68 20.54
CA GLN A 319 16.11 -25.21 21.45
C GLN A 319 15.54 -24.91 22.84
N THR A 320 16.34 -25.20 23.86
CA THR A 320 16.12 -24.70 25.22
C THR A 320 16.59 -23.25 25.34
N PHE A 321 15.67 -22.33 25.62
CA PHE A 321 15.98 -20.91 25.78
C PHE A 321 16.51 -20.59 27.18
N GLY A 322 17.59 -19.81 27.25
CA GLY A 322 18.13 -19.29 28.50
C GLY A 322 17.26 -18.18 29.11
N HIS A 323 17.53 -17.82 30.37
CA HIS A 323 16.78 -16.77 31.08
C HIS A 323 16.77 -15.43 30.35
N ALA A 324 17.87 -15.03 29.69
CA ALA A 324 17.96 -13.76 28.97
C ALA A 324 16.98 -13.71 27.78
N ALA A 325 16.90 -14.79 26.99
CA ALA A 325 15.96 -14.89 25.88
C ALA A 325 14.50 -14.91 26.34
N MET A 326 14.26 -15.58 27.47
CA MET A 326 12.93 -15.65 28.08
C MET A 326 12.49 -14.30 28.66
N ASP A 327 13.42 -13.57 29.29
CA ASP A 327 13.22 -12.19 29.73
C ASP A 327 12.90 -11.27 28.54
N GLN A 328 13.63 -11.38 27.43
CA GLN A 328 13.35 -10.61 26.22
C GLN A 328 11.95 -10.91 25.64
N ALA A 329 11.58 -12.19 25.54
CA ALA A 329 10.25 -12.58 25.06
C ALA A 329 9.14 -12.08 26.00
N PHE A 330 9.37 -12.09 27.31
CA PHE A 330 8.44 -11.56 28.31
C PHE A 330 8.26 -10.04 28.18
N VAL A 331 9.35 -9.30 27.99
CA VAL A 331 9.34 -7.85 27.77
C VAL A 331 8.62 -7.51 26.46
N GLU A 332 8.92 -8.22 25.38
CA GLU A 332 8.35 -7.96 24.06
C GLU A 332 6.84 -8.27 24.02
N ALA A 333 6.41 -9.39 24.62
CA ALA A 333 5.00 -9.69 24.79
C ALA A 333 4.26 -8.62 25.63
N SER A 334 4.92 -8.08 26.65
CA SER A 334 4.35 -7.04 27.52
C SER A 334 4.22 -5.70 26.81
N ARG A 335 5.28 -5.30 26.08
CA ARG A 335 5.33 -4.08 25.26
C ARG A 335 4.24 -4.04 24.19
N ASN A 336 3.91 -5.20 23.61
CA ASN A 336 2.90 -5.32 22.55
C ASN A 336 1.52 -5.78 23.07
N GLY A 337 1.35 -5.86 24.39
CA GLY A 337 0.05 -6.09 25.02
C GLY A 337 -0.47 -7.52 24.90
N LYS A 338 0.40 -8.48 24.57
CA LYS A 338 0.02 -9.88 24.30
C LYS A 338 -0.08 -10.66 25.61
N MET A 339 -1.18 -10.46 26.33
CA MET A 339 -1.43 -11.05 27.65
C MET A 339 -1.26 -12.58 27.69
N ASP A 340 -1.70 -13.30 26.67
CA ASP A 340 -1.59 -14.77 26.67
C ASP A 340 -0.12 -15.21 26.54
N ALA A 341 0.67 -14.56 25.68
CA ALA A 341 2.11 -14.75 25.62
C ALA A 341 2.83 -14.36 26.93
N VAL A 342 2.44 -13.25 27.58
CA VAL A 342 3.00 -12.87 28.90
C VAL A 342 2.75 -13.96 29.95
N LYS A 343 1.54 -14.52 30.00
CA LYS A 343 1.20 -15.62 30.91
C LYS A 343 1.89 -16.92 30.53
N TYR A 344 2.01 -17.21 29.23
CA TYR A 344 2.72 -18.37 28.71
C TYR A 344 4.17 -18.32 29.15
N VAL A 345 4.89 -17.24 28.83
CA VAL A 345 6.32 -17.11 29.16
C VAL A 345 6.54 -17.17 30.66
N GLY A 346 5.77 -16.40 31.44
CA GLY A 346 5.85 -16.39 32.90
C GLY A 346 5.35 -17.68 33.60
N GLY A 347 4.82 -18.64 32.84
CA GLY A 347 4.37 -19.95 33.31
C GLY A 347 5.28 -21.11 32.92
N ILE A 348 6.37 -20.86 32.19
CA ILE A 348 7.31 -21.91 31.81
C ILE A 348 8.07 -22.42 33.04
N GLU A 349 8.09 -23.75 33.21
CA GLU A 349 8.70 -24.38 34.38
C GLU A 349 10.19 -24.03 34.51
N GLY A 350 10.60 -23.66 35.73
CA GLY A 350 11.98 -23.26 36.01
C GLY A 350 12.33 -21.81 35.63
N TYR A 351 11.48 -21.09 34.91
CA TYR A 351 11.66 -19.68 34.62
C TYR A 351 11.03 -18.79 35.69
N ASN A 352 11.82 -17.83 36.18
CA ASN A 352 11.35 -16.72 36.99
C ASN A 352 11.83 -15.43 36.33
N THR A 353 10.91 -14.52 36.05
CA THR A 353 11.22 -13.21 35.46
C THR A 353 12.17 -12.44 36.37
N SER A 354 13.27 -11.94 35.80
CA SER A 354 14.21 -11.12 36.57
C SER A 354 13.58 -9.80 36.99
N ALA A 355 14.05 -9.20 38.09
CA ALA A 355 13.57 -7.89 38.53
C ALA A 355 13.81 -6.79 37.47
N PHE A 356 14.86 -6.93 36.68
CA PHE A 356 15.19 -6.06 35.56
C PHE A 356 14.17 -6.20 34.43
N ALA A 357 13.94 -7.43 33.93
CA ALA A 357 12.98 -7.70 32.87
C ALA A 357 11.55 -7.34 33.28
N LEU A 358 11.19 -7.53 34.56
CA LEU A 358 9.90 -7.09 35.08
C LEU A 358 9.74 -5.56 35.03
N GLY A 359 10.83 -4.82 35.29
CA GLY A 359 10.86 -3.37 35.15
C GLY A 359 10.68 -2.93 33.70
N GLU A 360 11.44 -3.50 32.77
CA GLU A 360 11.33 -3.20 31.33
C GLU A 360 9.97 -3.59 30.75
N ALA A 361 9.42 -4.74 31.17
CA ALA A 361 8.09 -5.17 30.77
C ALA A 361 7.01 -4.19 31.22
N LEU A 362 7.17 -3.61 32.42
CA LEU A 362 6.25 -2.60 32.93
C LEU A 362 6.37 -1.28 32.18
N GLU A 363 7.60 -0.80 31.97
CA GLU A 363 7.85 0.41 31.19
C GLU A 363 7.33 0.26 29.75
N GLY A 364 7.58 -0.89 29.12
CA GLY A 364 7.10 -1.25 27.78
C GLY A 364 5.58 -1.35 27.70
N ALA A 365 4.92 -2.02 28.65
CA ALA A 365 3.45 -2.12 28.67
C ALA A 365 2.79 -0.75 28.90
N ALA A 366 3.45 0.14 29.63
CA ALA A 366 2.99 1.52 29.82
C ALA A 366 3.11 2.33 28.53
N SER A 367 4.27 2.29 27.88
CA SER A 367 4.53 2.91 26.58
C SER A 367 3.53 2.43 25.51
N GLY A 368 3.31 1.12 25.39
CA GLY A 368 2.36 0.52 24.44
C GLY A 368 0.87 0.74 24.78
N GLY A 369 0.55 1.34 25.92
CA GLY A 369 -0.84 1.62 26.30
C GLY A 369 -1.62 0.40 26.80
N HIS A 370 -0.95 -0.64 27.34
CA HIS A 370 -1.55 -1.93 27.68
C HIS A 370 -1.89 -2.07 29.17
N LEU A 371 -3.01 -1.48 29.59
CA LEU A 371 -3.43 -1.41 31.01
C LEU A 371 -3.60 -2.78 31.69
N GLU A 372 -4.16 -3.77 31.00
CA GLU A 372 -4.39 -5.09 31.61
C GLU A 372 -3.08 -5.83 31.88
N VAL A 373 -2.09 -5.69 30.99
CA VAL A 373 -0.73 -6.22 31.23
C VAL A 373 -0.13 -5.55 32.46
N LEU A 374 -0.20 -4.21 32.56
CA LEU A 374 0.30 -3.49 33.74
C LEU A 374 -0.32 -3.96 35.06
N LYS A 375 -1.65 -4.17 35.09
CA LYS A 375 -2.33 -4.71 36.28
C LYS A 375 -1.80 -6.09 36.64
N PHE A 376 -1.58 -6.95 35.65
CA PHE A 376 -1.00 -8.27 35.86
C PHE A 376 0.42 -8.18 36.40
N LEU A 377 1.29 -7.35 35.81
CA LEU A 377 2.68 -7.17 36.25
C LEU A 377 2.77 -6.61 37.68
N ASP A 378 1.88 -5.69 38.06
CA ASP A 378 1.81 -5.17 39.43
C ASP A 378 1.48 -6.24 40.48
N THR A 379 0.74 -7.30 40.11
CA THR A 379 0.51 -8.43 41.03
C THR A 379 1.73 -9.32 41.23
N LYS A 380 2.75 -9.24 40.37
CA LYS A 380 3.91 -10.13 40.38
C LYS A 380 5.05 -9.64 41.27
N ALA A 381 5.22 -8.34 41.46
CA ALA A 381 6.19 -7.80 42.42
C ALA A 381 5.86 -6.37 42.86
N ASN A 382 6.42 -5.95 44.00
CA ASN A 382 6.38 -4.56 44.41
C ASN A 382 7.32 -3.73 43.53
N LEU A 383 6.74 -2.82 42.76
CA LEU A 383 7.46 -2.04 41.76
C LEU A 383 8.42 -1.02 42.41
N PRO A 384 9.70 -0.96 42.03
CA PRO A 384 10.58 0.13 42.46
C PRO A 384 10.03 1.48 42.02
N ARG A 385 10.21 2.52 42.85
CA ARG A 385 9.76 3.89 42.53
C ARG A 385 10.25 4.34 41.16
N ILE A 386 11.53 4.12 40.87
CA ILE A 386 12.17 4.55 39.61
C ILE A 386 11.47 3.97 38.37
N VAL A 387 11.10 2.69 38.41
CA VAL A 387 10.40 2.00 37.30
C VAL A 387 9.01 2.60 37.09
N VAL A 388 8.27 2.88 38.17
CA VAL A 388 6.94 3.51 38.08
C VAL A 388 7.04 4.93 37.51
N THR A 389 8.05 5.67 37.91
CA THR A 389 8.32 7.03 37.39
C THR A 389 8.67 6.99 35.90
N ASN A 390 9.57 6.10 35.48
CA ASN A 390 9.95 5.94 34.07
C ASN A 390 8.75 5.53 33.21
N ALA A 391 7.97 4.56 33.68
CA ALA A 391 6.76 4.13 32.98
C ALA A 391 5.76 5.28 32.82
N PHE A 392 5.58 6.11 33.85
CA PHE A 392 4.73 7.30 33.79
C PHE A 392 5.24 8.31 32.75
N ALA A 393 6.55 8.55 32.71
CA ALA A 393 7.17 9.44 31.73
C ALA A 393 7.06 8.92 30.29
N ASN A 394 7.31 7.63 30.07
CA ASN A 394 7.21 7.02 28.73
C ASN A 394 5.78 7.10 28.18
N VAL A 395 4.76 6.90 29.04
CA VAL A 395 3.36 7.07 28.63
C VAL A 395 3.09 8.47 28.10
N ILE A 396 3.73 9.52 28.63
CA ILE A 396 3.56 10.91 28.16
C ILE A 396 4.32 11.14 26.85
N LYS A 397 5.55 10.63 26.73
CA LYS A 397 6.39 10.80 25.53
C LYS A 397 5.79 10.12 24.30
N ASP A 398 5.20 8.94 24.48
CA ASP A 398 4.73 8.12 23.36
C ASP A 398 3.26 8.39 22.97
N ILE A 399 2.61 9.39 23.58
CA ILE A 399 1.23 9.81 23.23
C ILE A 399 1.13 10.19 21.74
N GLU A 400 2.15 10.85 21.21
CA GLU A 400 2.14 11.39 19.84
C GLU A 400 2.27 10.30 18.76
N VAL A 401 3.01 9.22 19.06
CA VAL A 401 3.33 8.15 18.10
C VAL A 401 2.16 7.17 17.89
N LEU A 402 1.33 6.98 18.92
CA LEU A 402 0.29 5.95 18.94
C LEU A 402 -1.07 6.52 18.48
N SER A 403 -1.20 6.74 17.17
CA SER A 403 -2.36 7.44 16.59
C SER A 403 -3.73 6.77 16.81
N ASP A 404 -3.80 5.47 17.15
CA ASP A 404 -5.06 4.73 17.35
C ASP A 404 -5.34 4.24 18.80
N ALA A 405 -4.40 4.33 19.75
CA ALA A 405 -4.54 3.77 21.12
C ALA A 405 -4.96 4.80 22.20
N ARG A 406 -5.66 5.87 21.81
CA ARG A 406 -5.95 7.03 22.68
C ARG A 406 -6.81 6.76 23.92
N SER A 407 -7.36 5.55 24.12
CA SER A 407 -8.36 5.28 25.17
C SER A 407 -7.79 4.76 26.51
N ASP A 408 -6.61 4.13 26.52
CA ASP A 408 -6.07 3.50 27.73
C ASP A 408 -4.90 4.26 28.38
N GLN A 409 -4.22 5.17 27.67
CA GLN A 409 -3.09 5.95 28.22
C GLN A 409 -3.46 6.77 29.46
N VAL A 410 -4.60 7.50 29.43
CA VAL A 410 -5.08 8.27 30.60
C VAL A 410 -5.39 7.34 31.78
N ARG A 411 -5.92 6.14 31.51
CA ARG A 411 -6.20 5.15 32.56
C ARG A 411 -4.92 4.59 33.16
N ILE A 412 -3.87 4.43 32.34
CA ILE A 412 -2.54 4.02 32.78
C ILE A 412 -1.88 5.10 33.63
N LEU A 413 -1.91 6.37 33.20
CA LEU A 413 -1.40 7.48 34.00
C LEU A 413 -2.10 7.55 35.37
N LYS A 414 -3.43 7.43 35.39
CA LYS A 414 -4.22 7.35 36.64
C LYS A 414 -3.81 6.16 37.49
N PHE A 415 -3.63 4.99 36.87
CA PHE A 415 -3.22 3.77 37.56
C PHE A 415 -1.83 3.91 38.19
N LEU A 416 -0.83 4.39 37.44
CA LEU A 416 0.54 4.59 37.93
C LEU A 416 0.59 5.67 39.02
N HIS A 417 -0.14 6.78 38.85
CA HIS A 417 -0.26 7.83 39.87
C HIS A 417 -0.91 7.31 41.17
N SER A 418 -1.92 6.42 41.07
CA SER A 418 -2.59 5.84 42.25
C SER A 418 -1.68 4.98 43.13
N ARG A 419 -0.47 4.65 42.67
CA ARG A 419 0.53 3.91 43.46
C ARG A 419 1.38 4.78 44.38
N GLU A 420 1.13 6.09 44.40
CA GLU A 420 1.83 7.08 45.26
C GLU A 420 3.37 7.08 45.10
N LYS A 421 3.86 6.60 43.95
CA LYS A 421 5.29 6.53 43.60
C LYS A 421 5.71 7.64 42.63
N VAL A 422 4.76 8.28 41.96
CA VAL A 422 4.97 9.45 41.09
C VAL A 422 4.84 10.70 41.95
N TYR A 423 5.92 11.47 42.08
CA TYR A 423 5.96 12.66 42.92
C TYR A 423 5.67 13.93 42.11
N PRO A 424 5.24 15.03 42.78
CA PRO A 424 4.85 16.27 42.10
C PRO A 424 5.96 16.91 41.26
N ASP A 425 7.22 16.74 41.64
CA ASP A 425 8.40 17.20 40.88
C ASP A 425 8.46 16.56 39.49
N VAL A 426 8.20 15.26 39.39
CA VAL A 426 8.12 14.53 38.12
C VAL A 426 6.96 15.07 37.26
N ILE A 427 5.81 15.33 37.89
CA ILE A 427 4.62 15.85 37.19
C ILE A 427 4.90 17.27 36.67
N GLU A 428 5.57 18.10 37.46
CA GLU A 428 5.97 19.47 37.09
C GLU A 428 6.93 19.48 35.90
N GLU A 429 7.90 18.55 35.87
CA GLU A 429 8.86 18.38 34.76
C GLU A 429 8.18 17.88 33.47
N LEU A 430 7.24 16.94 33.57
CA LEU A 430 6.58 16.34 32.41
C LEU A 430 5.40 17.16 31.87
N PHE A 431 4.90 18.14 32.63
CA PHE A 431 3.72 18.93 32.25
C PHE A 431 3.89 19.69 30.92
N PRO A 432 5.01 20.37 30.63
CA PRO A 432 5.22 21.03 29.34
C PRO A 432 5.26 20.06 28.16
N GLN A 433 5.79 18.85 28.36
CA GLN A 433 5.80 17.79 27.34
C GLN A 433 4.39 17.23 27.11
N ALA A 434 3.59 17.05 28.15
CA ALA A 434 2.21 16.61 27.96
C ALA A 434 1.37 17.60 27.13
N ALA A 435 1.74 18.89 27.14
CA ALA A 435 1.06 19.92 26.37
C ALA A 435 1.38 19.88 24.87
N SER A 436 2.56 19.41 24.45
CA SER A 436 2.90 19.18 23.04
C SER A 436 2.12 17.99 22.45
N CYS A 437 1.73 17.01 23.27
CA CYS A 437 1.00 15.82 22.82
C CYS A 437 -0.45 16.08 22.35
N CYS A 438 -0.92 17.33 22.35
CA CYS A 438 -2.28 17.75 21.99
C CYS A 438 -3.43 17.03 22.72
N SER A 439 -3.17 16.38 23.86
CA SER A 439 -4.16 15.63 24.63
C SER A 439 -4.68 16.45 25.81
N LEU A 440 -5.82 17.14 25.62
CA LEU A 440 -6.44 17.95 26.68
C LEU A 440 -6.70 17.14 27.96
N VAL A 441 -7.15 15.88 27.82
CA VAL A 441 -7.49 15.03 28.96
C VAL A 441 -6.26 14.71 29.81
N VAL A 442 -5.09 14.53 29.19
CA VAL A 442 -3.83 14.29 29.92
C VAL A 442 -3.37 15.57 30.62
N VAL A 443 -3.42 16.72 29.93
CA VAL A 443 -3.05 18.01 30.51
C VAL A 443 -3.96 18.37 31.70
N GLU A 444 -5.27 18.19 31.57
CA GLU A 444 -6.23 18.39 32.67
C GLU A 444 -5.93 17.45 33.85
N PHE A 445 -5.65 16.17 33.57
CA PHE A 445 -5.28 15.20 34.59
C PHE A 445 -4.02 15.64 35.34
N LEU A 446 -2.91 15.91 34.64
CA LEU A 446 -1.66 16.31 35.27
C LEU A 446 -1.80 17.61 36.07
N TYR A 447 -2.54 18.59 35.53
CA TYR A 447 -2.84 19.84 36.22
C TYR A 447 -3.63 19.61 37.52
N SER A 448 -4.55 18.64 37.53
CA SER A 448 -5.33 18.29 38.73
C SER A 448 -4.51 17.57 39.81
N THR A 449 -3.39 16.97 39.44
CA THR A 449 -2.60 16.12 40.35
C THR A 449 -1.43 16.81 41.05
N GLY A 450 -1.00 18.01 40.62
CA GLY A 450 0.27 18.61 41.12
C GLY A 450 0.30 20.13 41.24
N PHE A 451 1.37 20.64 41.86
CA PHE A 451 1.72 22.06 41.86
C PHE A 451 2.46 22.36 40.56
N ILE A 452 1.78 22.92 39.56
CA ILE A 452 2.42 23.37 38.33
C ILE A 452 2.82 24.83 38.51
N SER A 453 4.12 25.11 38.43
CA SER A 453 4.63 26.48 38.51
C SER A 453 4.16 27.33 37.30
N THR A 454 4.21 28.65 37.45
CA THR A 454 3.89 29.56 36.35
C THR A 454 4.88 29.45 35.19
N GLU A 455 6.10 29.00 35.46
CA GLU A 455 7.13 28.75 34.45
C GLU A 455 6.75 27.54 33.59
N SER A 456 6.50 26.38 34.19
CA SER A 456 6.03 25.18 33.48
C SER A 456 4.69 25.42 32.77
N LEU A 457 3.79 26.24 33.32
CA LEU A 457 2.55 26.64 32.64
C LEU A 457 2.81 27.47 31.36
N ASN A 458 3.78 28.39 31.39
CA ASN A 458 4.13 29.21 30.24
C ASN A 458 4.83 28.37 29.17
N GLU A 459 5.72 27.46 29.56
CA GLU A 459 6.39 26.53 28.65
C GLU A 459 5.38 25.59 28.00
N ALA A 460 4.45 25.02 28.78
CA ALA A 460 3.34 24.22 28.28
C ALA A 460 2.48 24.98 27.24
N PHE A 461 2.21 26.27 27.50
CA PHE A 461 1.47 27.10 26.56
C PHE A 461 2.24 27.32 25.26
N TYR A 462 3.55 27.57 25.36
CA TYR A 462 4.42 27.73 24.19
C TYR A 462 4.50 26.46 23.36
N ASN A 463 4.68 25.29 23.98
CA ASN A 463 4.73 23.99 23.30
C ASN A 463 3.39 23.69 22.61
N ALA A 464 2.27 23.80 23.33
CA ALA A 464 0.94 23.58 22.75
C ALA A 464 0.61 24.53 21.60
N ALA A 465 1.11 25.77 21.62
CA ALA A 465 0.94 26.72 20.53
C ALA A 465 1.81 26.37 19.31
N THR A 466 3.04 25.91 19.54
CA THR A 466 3.98 25.46 18.50
C THR A 466 3.42 24.25 17.75
N ASP A 467 2.84 23.29 18.48
CA ASP A 467 2.29 22.05 17.92
C ASP A 467 0.81 22.20 17.50
N ASN A 468 0.28 23.42 17.49
CA ASN A 468 -1.08 23.75 17.05
C ASN A 468 -2.19 22.99 17.83
N CYS A 469 -1.97 22.71 19.11
CA CYS A 469 -2.88 22.01 20.00
C CYS A 469 -4.01 22.94 20.52
N VAL A 470 -4.92 23.36 19.64
CA VAL A 470 -5.94 24.41 19.89
C VAL A 470 -6.71 24.25 21.22
N GLN A 471 -7.13 23.03 21.57
CA GLN A 471 -7.89 22.79 22.79
C GLN A 471 -7.04 22.95 24.06
N VAL A 472 -5.79 22.49 24.02
CA VAL A 472 -4.82 22.64 25.11
C VAL A 472 -4.46 24.12 25.30
N VAL A 473 -4.21 24.85 24.20
CA VAL A 473 -3.94 26.30 24.24
C VAL A 473 -5.10 27.07 24.90
N ARG A 474 -6.35 26.74 24.53
CA ARG A 474 -7.54 27.37 25.14
C ARG A 474 -7.63 27.10 26.65
N PHE A 475 -7.40 25.86 27.05
CA PHE A 475 -7.38 25.47 28.46
C PHE A 475 -6.30 26.26 29.22
N LEU A 476 -5.05 26.20 28.78
CA LEU A 476 -3.91 26.88 29.41
C LEU A 476 -4.10 28.40 29.46
N TYR A 477 -4.63 29.02 28.40
CA TYR A 477 -4.94 30.44 28.38
C TYR A 477 -5.98 30.83 29.45
N SER A 478 -7.05 30.05 29.57
CA SER A 478 -8.10 30.31 30.56
C SER A 478 -7.54 30.21 32.00
N THR A 479 -6.67 29.24 32.23
CA THR A 479 -5.97 29.02 33.51
C THR A 479 -5.05 30.20 33.83
N LEU A 480 -4.21 30.63 32.89
CA LEU A 480 -3.31 31.79 33.04
C LEU A 480 -4.08 33.08 33.30
N ALA A 481 -5.16 33.33 32.56
CA ALA A 481 -6.01 34.51 32.74
C ALA A 481 -6.67 34.55 34.13
N SER A 482 -7.05 33.39 34.69
CA SER A 482 -7.60 33.28 36.05
C SER A 482 -6.56 33.62 37.13
N LEU A 483 -5.31 33.19 36.94
CA LEU A 483 -4.20 33.46 37.86
C LEU A 483 -3.82 34.95 37.90
N VAL A 484 -3.79 35.60 36.74
CA VAL A 484 -3.53 37.05 36.66
C VAL A 484 -4.64 37.85 37.36
N LYS A 485 -5.92 37.49 37.11
CA LYS A 485 -7.07 38.13 37.79
C LYS A 485 -7.06 37.92 39.31
N SER A 486 -6.67 36.74 39.80
CA SER A 486 -6.60 36.46 41.24
C SER A 486 -5.45 37.19 41.93
N ARG A 487 -4.29 37.34 41.26
CA ARG A 487 -3.19 38.17 41.75
C ARG A 487 -3.59 39.64 41.86
N LEU A 488 -4.22 40.21 40.83
CA LEU A 488 -4.67 41.60 40.84
C LEU A 488 -5.68 41.91 41.97
N ARG A 489 -6.57 40.95 42.31
CA ARG A 489 -7.51 41.09 43.44
C ARG A 489 -6.88 41.00 44.83
N LYS A 490 -5.65 40.47 44.96
CA LYS A 490 -4.93 40.44 46.24
C LYS A 490 -4.17 41.75 46.53
N PHE A 491 -4.05 42.63 45.53
CA PHE A 491 -3.39 43.94 45.64
C PHE A 491 -4.38 45.12 45.66
N SER A 492 -5.69 44.84 45.60
CA SER A 492 -6.80 45.78 45.84
C SER A 492 -7.39 45.51 47.22
#